data_AF-A0A6B3GJ37-F1
#
_entry.id   AF-A0A6B3GJ37-F1
#
_cell.length_a   1.000
_cell.length_b   1.000
_cell.length_c   1.000
_cell.angle_alpha   90.00
_cell.angle_beta   90.00
_cell.angle_gamma   90.00
#
_symmetry.space_group_name_H-M   'P 1'
#
loop_
_entity.id
_entity.type
_entity.pdbx_description
1 polymer ?
#
loop_
_entity_poly.entity_id
_entity_poly.type
_entity_poly.pdbx_seq_one_letter_code
_entity_poly.pdbx_strand_id
1 'polypeptide(L)'
;MTFKAEYIWIDGTEPTAKLRSKTKIMDGAPSGDVADLPIWGFDGSSTNQAEGHASDRVLKPVFTCPDPIRGGDDVLVLCEVFNIDMTPHESNT
;
A
#
# COMPACT_ATOMS: atom_id res chain seq x y z
N MET A 1 13.48 -14.83 10.88
CA MET A 1 12.20 -14.37 11.47
C MET A 1 11.35 -13.83 10.34
N THR A 2 10.04 -13.78 10.51
CA THR A 2 9.09 -13.27 9.51
C THR A 2 8.10 -12.35 10.19
N PHE A 3 7.66 -11.30 9.50
CA PHE A 3 6.67 -10.35 10.00
C PHE A 3 5.64 -9.99 8.93
N LYS A 4 4.49 -9.46 9.34
CA LYS A 4 3.42 -9.02 8.46
C LYS A 4 3.45 -7.51 8.31
N ALA A 5 3.42 -7.05 7.06
CA ALA A 5 3.28 -5.65 6.72
C ALA A 5 1.92 -5.41 6.05
N GLU A 6 1.02 -4.69 6.72
CA GLU A 6 -0.28 -4.32 6.15
C GLU A 6 -0.14 -3.06 5.30
N TYR A 7 -0.16 -3.21 3.98
CA TYR A 7 -0.10 -2.10 3.05
C TYR A 7 -1.49 -1.48 2.95
N ILE A 8 -1.61 -0.20 3.31
CA ILE A 8 -2.85 0.57 3.37
C ILE A 8 -2.75 1.71 2.36
N TRP A 9 -3.81 1.93 1.59
CA TRP A 9 -3.88 3.04 0.63
C TRP A 9 -5.32 3.57 0.50
N ILE A 10 -5.44 4.73 -0.14
CA ILE A 10 -6.71 5.38 -0.45
C ILE A 10 -7.09 5.05 -1.91
N ASP A 11 -8.35 4.65 -2.11
CA ASP A 11 -8.88 4.32 -3.43
C ASP A 11 -9.42 5.54 -4.20
N GLY A 12 -9.91 5.32 -5.42
CA GLY A 12 -10.45 6.37 -6.28
C GLY A 12 -11.97 6.53 -6.19
N THR A 13 -12.63 5.98 -5.16
CA THR A 13 -14.10 6.02 -5.07
C THR A 13 -14.59 7.47 -4.90
N GLU A 14 -15.60 7.86 -5.67
CA GLU A 14 -16.30 9.14 -5.50
C GLU A 14 -17.70 8.94 -4.90
N PRO A 15 -18.25 9.93 -4.15
CA PRO A 15 -17.65 11.22 -3.80
C PRO A 15 -16.67 11.14 -2.61
N THR A 16 -16.59 9.99 -1.94
CA THR A 16 -15.72 9.79 -0.78
C THR A 16 -14.85 8.58 -1.02
N ALA A 17 -13.55 8.84 -1.13
CA ALA A 17 -12.53 7.81 -1.24
C ALA A 17 -12.51 6.92 0.00
N LYS A 18 -12.10 5.66 -0.18
CA LYS A 18 -12.11 4.64 0.88
C LYS A 18 -10.72 4.09 1.11
N LEU A 19 -10.47 3.65 2.34
CA LEU A 19 -9.29 2.89 2.67
C LEU A 19 -9.38 1.47 2.10
N ARG A 20 -8.25 0.98 1.62
CA ARG A 20 -8.02 -0.40 1.18
C ARG A 20 -6.77 -0.91 1.86
N SER A 21 -6.68 -2.22 2.06
CA SER A 21 -5.45 -2.82 2.58
C SER A 21 -5.22 -4.24 2.08
N LYS A 22 -3.97 -4.69 2.18
CA LYS A 22 -3.59 -6.10 2.04
C LYS A 22 -2.25 -6.39 2.73
N THR A 23 -2.07 -7.63 3.12
CA THR A 23 -0.89 -8.06 3.89
C THR A 23 0.23 -8.60 3.00
N LYS A 24 1.44 -8.06 3.15
CA LYS A 24 2.69 -8.67 2.65
C LYS A 24 3.34 -9.45 3.79
N ILE A 25 3.81 -10.66 3.51
CA ILE A 25 4.68 -11.39 4.43
C ILE A 25 6.12 -11.04 4.08
N MET A 26 6.88 -10.59 5.07
CA MET A 26 8.25 -10.10 4.94
C MET A 26 9.20 -10.99 5.72
N ASP A 27 10.37 -11.25 5.15
CA ASP A 27 11.46 -11.96 5.82
C ASP A 27 12.34 -10.98 6.60
N GLY A 28 12.81 -11.40 7.78
CA GLY A 28 13.65 -10.59 8.66
C GLY A 28 12.88 -9.98 9.83
N ALA A 29 13.35 -8.82 10.29
CA ALA A 29 12.70 -7.98 11.29
C ALA A 29 12.44 -6.61 10.65
N PRO A 30 11.38 -5.88 11.05
CA PRO A 30 11.13 -4.54 10.55
C PRO A 30 12.29 -3.61 10.96
N SER A 31 12.84 -2.87 10.00
CA SER A 31 13.87 -1.86 10.30
C SER A 31 13.31 -0.63 11.02
N GLY A 32 12.00 -0.42 10.92
CA GLY A 32 11.32 0.80 11.35
C GLY A 32 11.48 1.98 10.38
N ASP A 33 12.26 1.82 9.31
CA ASP A 33 12.41 2.81 8.25
C ASP A 33 11.51 2.45 7.07
N VAL A 34 10.74 3.43 6.61
CA VAL A 34 9.90 3.29 5.42
C VAL A 34 10.72 3.04 4.15
N ALA A 35 11.97 3.52 4.11
CA ALA A 35 12.86 3.37 2.96
C ALA A 35 13.23 1.90 2.66
N ASP A 36 13.14 1.03 3.67
CA ASP A 36 13.43 -0.40 3.52
C ASP A 36 12.19 -1.23 3.13
N LEU A 37 11.01 -0.61 3.10
CA LEU A 37 9.78 -1.27 2.69
C LEU A 37 9.67 -1.28 1.16
N PRO A 38 9.49 -2.45 0.52
CA PRO A 38 9.46 -2.54 -0.93
C PRO A 38 8.20 -1.89 -1.52
N ILE A 39 8.34 -1.29 -2.71
CA ILE A 39 7.17 -0.98 -3.52
C ILE A 39 6.37 -2.25 -3.80
N TRP A 40 5.05 -2.10 -3.95
CA TRP A 40 4.18 -3.21 -4.32
C TRP A 40 3.19 -2.77 -5.39
N GLY A 41 2.37 -3.69 -5.87
CA GLY A 41 1.38 -3.41 -6.91
C GLY A 41 0.04 -4.01 -6.56
N PHE A 42 -1.05 -3.44 -7.08
CA PHE A 42 -2.41 -3.94 -6.92
C PHE A 42 -3.21 -3.71 -8.21
N ASP A 43 -4.33 -4.42 -8.33
CA ASP A 43 -5.29 -4.24 -9.42
C ASP A 43 -6.25 -3.08 -9.11
N GLY A 44 -6.06 -1.97 -9.82
CA GLY A 44 -6.85 -0.73 -9.68
C GLY A 44 -8.27 -0.83 -10.21
N SER A 45 -8.61 -1.87 -10.99
CA SER A 45 -9.97 -2.04 -11.53
C SER A 45 -11.00 -2.31 -10.44
N SER A 46 -10.57 -2.91 -9.33
CA SER A 46 -11.41 -3.21 -8.17
C SER A 46 -11.51 -2.07 -7.16
N THR A 47 -10.86 -0.93 -7.42
CA THR A 47 -10.72 0.20 -6.48
C THR A 47 -11.07 1.54 -7.12
N ASN A 48 -11.71 1.54 -8.29
CA ASN A 48 -12.04 2.75 -9.05
C ASN A 48 -10.80 3.59 -9.40
N GLN A 49 -9.66 2.94 -9.65
CA GLN A 49 -8.39 3.59 -9.99
C GLN A 49 -7.88 3.19 -11.37
N ALA A 50 -8.59 2.30 -12.07
CA ALA A 50 -8.26 1.94 -13.44
C ALA A 50 -9.44 1.28 -14.15
N GLU A 51 -9.38 1.29 -15.48
CA GLU A 51 -10.21 0.41 -16.31
C GLU A 51 -9.54 -0.96 -16.48
N GLY A 52 -10.34 -2.02 -16.65
CA GLY A 52 -9.87 -3.41 -16.56
C GLY A 52 -8.81 -3.86 -17.57
N HIS A 53 -8.51 -3.09 -18.62
CA HIS A 53 -7.51 -3.45 -19.64
C HIS A 53 -6.11 -2.90 -19.34
N ALA A 54 -5.96 -1.99 -18.37
CA ALA A 54 -4.69 -1.39 -17.97
C ALA A 54 -4.73 -1.04 -16.46
N SER A 55 -4.90 -2.08 -15.63
CA SER A 55 -5.32 -1.90 -14.25
C SER A 55 -4.23 -1.88 -13.18
N ASP A 56 -2.99 -2.21 -13.53
CA ASP A 56 -1.89 -2.22 -12.55
C ASP A 56 -1.63 -0.82 -11.98
N ARG A 57 -1.52 -0.74 -10.66
CA ARG A 57 -1.15 0.45 -9.90
C ARG A 57 -0.07 0.12 -8.89
N VAL A 58 0.76 1.10 -8.56
CA VAL A 58 1.92 0.96 -7.66
C VAL A 58 1.60 1.54 -6.29
N LEU A 59 1.94 0.79 -5.24
CA LEU A 59 1.96 1.24 -3.86
C LEU A 59 3.39 1.64 -3.49
N LYS A 60 3.57 2.90 -3.14
CA LYS A 60 4.83 3.44 -2.64
C LYS A 60 4.70 3.72 -1.14
N PRO A 61 5.42 2.98 -0.27
CA PRO A 61 5.44 3.27 1.16
C PRO A 61 5.86 4.72 1.45
N VAL A 62 5.12 5.39 2.33
CA VAL A 62 5.41 6.77 2.78
C VAL A 62 5.41 6.93 4.30
N PHE A 63 4.79 5.98 5.02
CA PHE A 63 4.83 5.94 6.48
C PHE A 63 4.65 4.51 6.98
N THR A 64 5.26 4.20 8.14
CA THR A 64 5.06 2.94 8.83
C THR A 64 4.97 3.11 10.34
N CYS A 65 4.21 2.24 10.99
CA CYS A 65 4.11 2.16 12.45
C CYS A 65 3.80 0.71 12.89
N PRO A 66 3.99 0.37 14.18
CA PRO A 66 3.61 -0.95 14.69
C PRO A 66 2.12 -1.23 14.49
N ASP A 67 1.77 -2.46 14.13
CA ASP A 67 0.37 -2.94 14.04
C ASP A 67 -0.17 -3.20 15.46
N PRO A 68 -1.10 -2.38 15.98
CA PRO A 68 -1.56 -2.50 17.37
C PRO A 68 -2.51 -3.69 17.58
N ILE A 69 -3.05 -4.27 16.50
CA ILE A 69 -3.97 -5.40 16.59
C ILE A 69 -3.19 -6.72 16.57
N ARG A 70 -2.23 -6.83 15.65
CA ARG A 70 -1.40 -8.04 15.55
C ARG A 70 -0.30 -8.08 16.60
N GLY A 71 0.27 -6.93 16.95
CA GLY A 71 1.37 -6.80 17.89
C GLY A 71 2.67 -7.47 17.41
N GLY A 72 3.64 -7.57 18.33
CA GLY A 72 4.97 -8.09 18.00
C GLY A 72 5.71 -7.20 16.99
N ASP A 73 6.31 -7.83 15.99
CA ASP A 73 7.09 -7.18 14.93
C ASP A 73 6.22 -6.81 13.69
N ASP A 74 4.91 -7.00 13.75
CA ASP A 74 4.01 -6.68 12.63
C ASP A 74 3.82 -5.16 12.51
N VAL A 75 3.68 -4.66 11.28
CA VAL A 75 3.63 -3.23 10.96
C VAL A 75 2.47 -2.86 10.05
N LEU A 76 1.97 -1.64 10.20
CA LEU A 76 1.13 -0.95 9.21
C LEU A 76 2.02 -0.13 8.30
N VAL A 77 1.68 -0.08 7.01
CA VAL A 77 2.42 0.64 5.97
C VAL A 77 1.45 1.49 5.18
N LEU A 78 1.45 2.80 5.40
CA LEU A 78 0.69 3.73 4.58
C LEU A 78 1.44 3.96 3.26
N CYS A 79 0.70 3.84 2.16
CA CYS A 79 1.21 3.98 0.81
C CYS A 79 0.49 5.09 0.05
N GLU A 80 1.27 5.81 -0.74
CA GLU A 80 0.76 6.58 -1.87
C GLU A 80 0.53 5.68 -3.09
N VAL A 81 -0.33 6.12 -4.00
CA VAL A 81 -0.66 5.38 -5.23
C VAL A 81 -0.03 6.06 -6.45
N PHE A 82 0.61 5.25 -7.29
CA PHE A 82 1.33 5.67 -8.49
C PHE A 82 0.87 4.88 -9.72
N ASN A 83 1.03 5.50 -10.88
CA ASN A 83 1.01 4.82 -12.17
C ASN A 83 2.26 3.94 -12.33
N ILE A 84 2.24 3.03 -13.31
CA ILE A 84 3.37 2.12 -13.59
C ILE A 84 4.65 2.86 -14.04
N ASP A 85 4.51 4.09 -14.54
CA ASP A 85 5.62 4.97 -14.92
C ASP A 85 6.17 5.79 -13.74
N MET A 86 5.71 5.49 -12.51
CA MET A 86 6.07 6.18 -11.27
C MET A 86 5.66 7.65 -11.21
N THR A 87 4.69 8.07 -12.02
CA THR A 87 3.96 9.33 -11.80
C THR A 87 2.86 9.14 -10.75
N PRO A 88 2.57 10.15 -9.90
CA PRO A 88 1.45 10.07 -8.96
C PRO A 88 0.14 9.76 -9.69
N HIS A 89 -0.64 8.83 -9.14
CA HIS A 89 -1.99 8.56 -9.66
C HIS A 89 -2.92 9.75 -9.38
N GLU A 90 -3.95 9.96 -10.19
CA GLU A 90 -4.91 11.07 -10.01
C GLU A 90 -5.62 11.09 -8.65
N SER A 91 -5.75 9.91 -8.02
CA SER A 91 -6.34 9.75 -6.68
C SER A 91 -5.34 9.98 -5.53
N ASN A 92 -4.09 10.37 -5.82
CA ASN A 92 -3.06 10.63 -4.81
C ASN A 92 -3.13 12.10 -4.36
N THR A 93 -3.66 12.35 -3.16
CA THR A 93 -3.96 13.68 -2.61
C THR A 93 -3.46 13.83 -1.18
#